data_AF-A0A3B8XB88-F1
#
_entry.id   AF-A0A3B8XB88-F1
#
_cell.length_a   1.000
_cell.length_b   1.000
_cell.length_c   1.000
_cell.angle_alpha   90.00
_cell.angle_beta   90.00
_cell.angle_gamma   90.00
#
_symmetry.space_group_name_H-M   'P 1'
#
loop_
_entity.id
_entity.type
_entity.pdbx_description
1 polymer ?
#
loop_
_entity_poly.entity_id
_entity_poly.type
_entity_poly.pdbx_seq_one_letter_code
_entity_poly.pdbx_strand_id
1 'polypeptide(L)' 'LDAIAELALLRGTGARALKSIIEEALLNSMFEIPSRPEIKRCLISERSIREALEPEFELSDEGDGPERQIGASA' A
#
# COMPACT_ATOMS: atom_id res chain seq x y z
N LEU A 1 -4.34 0.19 -11.81
CA LEU A 1 -5.65 0.20 -11.10
C LEU A 1 -6.59 -0.88 -11.61
N ASP A 2 -6.48 -1.27 -12.89
CA ASP A 2 -7.34 -2.29 -13.51
C ASP A 2 -7.40 -3.61 -12.73
N ALA A 3 -6.27 -4.12 -12.24
CA ALA A 3 -6.24 -5.34 -11.42
C ALA A 3 -7.12 -5.26 -10.16
N ILE A 4 -7.20 -4.10 -9.51
CA ILE A 4 -8.07 -3.90 -8.33
C ILE A 4 -9.54 -3.89 -8.76
N ALA A 5 -9.85 -3.23 -9.87
CA ALA A 5 -11.21 -3.15 -10.39
C ALA A 5 -11.72 -4.52 -10.86
N GLU A 6 -10.90 -5.28 -11.60
CA GLU A 6 -11.21 -6.64 -12.02
C GLU A 6 -11.46 -7.56 -10.83
N LEU A 7 -10.58 -7.53 -9.82
CA LEU A 7 -10.74 -8.32 -8.62
C LEU A 7 -11.99 -7.92 -7.81
N ALA A 8 -12.32 -6.64 -7.78
CA ALA A 8 -13.54 -6.15 -7.13
C ALA A 8 -14.82 -6.62 -7.86
N LEU A 9 -14.80 -6.66 -9.20
CA LEU A 9 -15.89 -7.22 -10.00
C LEU A 9 -16.06 -8.71 -9.72
N LEU A 10 -14.96 -9.46 -9.64
CA LEU A 10 -14.98 -10.90 -9.30
C LEU A 10 -15.54 -11.16 -7.90
N ARG A 11 -15.26 -10.30 -6.92
CA ARG A 11 -15.77 -10.42 -5.54
C ARG A 11 -17.26 -10.07 -5.40
N GLY A 12 -17.90 -9.48 -6.40
CA GLY A 12 -19.36 -9.30 -6.45
C GLY A 12 -19.96 -8.29 -5.47
N THR A 13 -19.15 -7.49 -4.77
CA THR A 13 -19.62 -6.48 -3.80
C THR A 13 -19.52 -5.04 -4.33
N GLY A 14 -19.11 -4.89 -5.59
CA GLY A 14 -18.96 -3.61 -6.27
C GLY A 14 -17.85 -2.75 -5.65
N ALA A 15 -18.06 -1.44 -5.58
CA ALA A 15 -17.06 -0.49 -5.08
C ALA A 15 -16.59 -0.78 -3.63
N ARG A 16 -17.38 -1.51 -2.83
CA ARG A 16 -16.98 -1.91 -1.46
C ARG A 16 -15.75 -2.82 -1.45
N ALA A 17 -15.58 -3.67 -2.46
CA ALA A 17 -14.39 -4.51 -2.57
C ALA A 17 -13.12 -3.71 -2.85
N LEU A 18 -13.20 -2.53 -3.49
CA LEU A 18 -12.01 -1.73 -3.80
C LEU A 18 -11.23 -1.38 -2.53
N LYS A 19 -11.95 -0.91 -1.51
CA LYS A 19 -11.35 -0.58 -0.22
C LYS A 19 -10.74 -1.82 0.45
N SER A 20 -11.46 -2.95 0.47
CA SER A 20 -10.96 -4.16 1.12
C SER A 20 -9.71 -4.71 0.44
N ILE A 21 -9.65 -4.69 -0.89
CA ILE A 21 -8.48 -5.14 -1.66
C ILE A 21 -7.26 -4.27 -1.34
N ILE A 22 -7.44 -2.94 -1.25
CA ILE A 22 -6.36 -2.02 -0.88
C ILE A 22 -5.92 -2.24 0.56
N GLU A 23 -6.85 -2.41 1.50
CA GLU A 23 -6.53 -2.68 2.90
C GLU A 23 -5.76 -4.01 3.07
N GLU A 24 -6.18 -5.07 2.38
CA GLU A 24 -5.48 -6.36 2.36
C GLU A 24 -4.05 -6.23 1.83
N ALA A 25 -3.86 -5.50 0.72
CA ALA A 25 -2.54 -5.31 0.10
C ALA A 25 -1.59 -4.42 0.90
N LEU A 26 -2.12 -3.60 1.83
CA LEU A 26 -1.33 -2.62 2.59
C LEU A 26 -1.24 -2.93 4.08
N LEU A 27 -1.92 -3.96 4.59
CA LEU A 27 -2.10 -4.21 6.02
C LEU A 27 -0.77 -4.16 6.80
N ASN A 28 0.26 -4.87 6.30
CA ASN A 28 1.56 -4.92 6.96
C ASN A 28 2.36 -3.64 6.71
N SER A 29 2.37 -3.16 5.46
CA SER A 29 3.06 -1.94 5.05
C SER A 29 2.62 -0.70 5.85
N MET A 30 1.32 -0.56 6.16
CA MET A 30 0.79 0.56 6.95
C MET A 30 1.38 0.64 8.37
N PHE A 31 1.78 -0.50 8.94
CA PHE A 31 2.41 -0.55 10.27
C PHE A 31 3.93 -0.40 10.19
N GLU A 32 4.55 -0.98 9.17
CA GLU A 32 6.01 -0.97 9.00
C GLU A 32 6.54 0.42 8.61
N ILE A 33 5.91 1.06 7.62
CA ILE A 33 6.38 2.35 7.05
C ILE A 33 6.53 3.46 8.09
N PRO A 34 5.59 3.67 9.03
CA PRO A 34 5.75 4.69 10.07
C PRO A 34 7.05 4.54 10.89
N SER A 35 7.47 3.29 11.13
CA SER A 35 8.65 2.96 11.94
C SER A 35 9.96 2.93 11.16
N ARG A 36 9.90 2.96 9.82
CA ARG A 36 11.06 2.81 8.93
C ARG A 36 11.39 4.12 8.22
N PRO A 37 12.26 4.95 8.81
CA PRO A 37 12.52 6.29 8.32
C PRO A 37 13.18 6.39 6.96
N GLU A 38 13.85 5.33 6.55
CA GLU A 38 14.53 5.18 5.28
C GLU A 38 13.57 4.90 4.11
N ILE A 39 12.27 4.63 4.33
CA ILE A 39 11.34 4.36 3.24
C ILE A 39 10.87 5.68 2.61
N LYS A 40 11.15 5.84 1.32
CA LYS A 40 10.77 6.99 0.49
C LYS A 40 9.48 6.78 -0.27
N ARG A 41 9.26 5.57 -0.81
CA ARG A 41 8.08 5.23 -1.62
C ARG A 41 7.64 3.79 -1.36
N CYS A 42 6.32 3.57 -1.33
CA CYS A 42 5.71 2.25 -1.39
C CYS A 42 5.08 2.05 -2.78
N LEU A 43 5.50 1.01 -3.49
CA LEU A 43 5.05 0.67 -4.83
C LEU A 43 4.12 -0.56 -4.76
N ILE A 44 2.84 -0.32 -5.02
CA ILE A 44 1.85 -1.39 -5.16
C ILE A 44 1.77 -1.79 -6.63
N SER A 45 2.31 -2.96 -6.96
CA SER A 45 2.27 -3.49 -8.32
C SER A 45 0.98 -4.26 -8.59
N GLU A 46 0.69 -4.52 -9.87
CA GLU A 46 -0.39 -5.46 -10.24
C GLU A 46 -0.18 -6.84 -9.61
N ARG A 47 1.09 -7.26 -9.49
CA ARG A 47 1.47 -8.52 -8.86
C ARG A 47 1.11 -8.54 -7.37
N SER A 48 1.35 -7.44 -6.66
CA SER A 48 0.96 -7.27 -5.25
C SER A 48 -0.55 -7.50 -5.07
N ILE A 49 -1.37 -7.06 -6.03
CA ILE A 49 -2.83 -7.27 -5.99
C ILE A 49 -3.24 -8.68 -6.37
N ARG A 50 -2.72 -9.24 -7.48
CA ARG A 50 -3.17 -10.53 -8.01
C ARG A 50 -2.63 -11.73 -7.22
N GLU A 51 -1.40 -11.63 -6.73
CA GLU A 51 -0.69 -12.70 -6.01
C GLU A 51 -0.67 -12.48 -4.49
N ALA A 52 -1.30 -11.41 -3.99
CA ALA A 52 -1.29 -11.02 -2.57
C ALA A 52 0.14 -10.93 -2.00
N LEU A 53 1.06 -10.37 -2.79
CA LEU A 53 2.44 -10.12 -2.37
C LEU A 53 2.55 -8.77 -1.67
N GLU A 54 3.51 -8.68 -0.73
CA GLU A 54 3.88 -7.40 -0.13
C GLU A 54 4.28 -6.37 -1.20
N PRO A 55 3.96 -5.08 -0.98
CA PRO A 55 4.48 -3.99 -1.79
C PRO A 55 6.00 -3.90 -1.76
N GLU A 56 6.57 -3.30 -2.80
CA GLU A 56 8.00 -3.00 -2.87
C GLU A 56 8.28 -1.61 -2.28
N PHE A 57 9.39 -1.44 -1.57
CA PHE A 57 9.79 -0.16 -0.97
C PHE A 57 11.01 0.43 -1.66
N GLU A 58 10.91 1.70 -2.06
CA GLU A 58 12.04 2.52 -2.46
C GLU A 58 12.63 3.18 -1.20
N LEU A 59 13.93 3.07 -1.00
CA LEU A 59 14.62 3.67 0.13
C LEU A 59 15.15 5.06 -0.25
N SER A 60 15.17 5.99 0.71
CA SER A 60 15.80 7.30 0.56
C SER A 60 17.31 7.20 0.65
N ASP A 61 18.01 7.92 -0.22
CA ASP A 61 19.43 8.24 -0.03
C ASP A 61 19.59 9.20 1.16
N GLU A 62 20.79 9.25 1.76
CA GLU A 62 21.06 10.14 2.89
C GLU A 62 20.72 11.61 2.55
N GLY A 63 19.70 12.15 3.24
CA GLY A 63 19.29 13.57 3.14
C GLY A 63 18.07 13.89 2.25
N ASP A 64 17.46 12.91 1.58
CA ASP A 64 16.32 13.11 0.65
C ASP A 64 15.00 12.45 1.12
N GLY A 65 14.86 12.26 2.43
CA GLY A 65 13.64 11.70 3.02
C GLY A 65 12.49 12.72 3.04
N PRO A 66 11.24 12.34 2.72
CA PRO A 66 10.11 13.27 2.78
C PRO A 66 9.85 13.77 4.21
N GLU A 67 9.41 15.02 4.36
CA GLU A 67 8.90 15.54 5.64
C GLU A 67 7.69 14.69 6.08
N ARG A 68 7.87 13.82 7.08
CA ARG A 68 6.82 12.91 7.53
C ARG A 68 5.88 13.60 8.51
N GLN A 69 4.66 13.90 8.05
CA GLN A 69 3.51 14.06 8.93
C GLN A 69 3.04 12.68 9.38
N ILE A 70 3.57 12.20 10.51
CA ILE A 70 2.89 11.17 11.28
C ILE A 70 1.58 11.77 11.77
N GLY A 71 0.45 11.24 11.27
CA GLY A 71 -0.86 11.59 11.80
C GLY A 71 -0.83 11.37 13.32
N ALA A 72 -1.04 12.44 14.08
CA ALA A 72 -1.14 12.33 15.52
C ALA A 72 -2.28 11.35 15.83
N SER A 73 -1.95 10.20 16.43
CA SER A 73 -2.95 9.34 17.05
C SER A 73 -3.61 10.12 18.17
N ALA A 74 -4.81 10.62 17.89
CA ALA A 74 -5.76 11.15 18.87
C ALA A 74 -6.96 10.20 18.93
#